data_AF-A0A1T5DNE0-F1
#
_entry.id   AF-A0A1T5DNE0-F1
#
_cell.length_a   1.000
_cell.length_b   1.000
_cell.length_c   1.000
_cell.angle_alpha   90.00
_cell.angle_beta   90.00
_cell.angle_gamma   90.00
#
_symmetry.space_group_name_H-M   'P 1'
#
loop_
_entity.id
_entity.type
_entity.pdbx_description
1 polymer ?
#
loop_
_entity_poly.entity_id
_entity_poly.type
_entity_poly.pdbx_seq_one_letter_code
_entity_poly.pdbx_strand_id
1 'polypeptide(L)' 'MNYLDNSTKLSTAFGTLLTIFVNIQTEDLIKTILLAGLGGASSFLMTLLLKFLIKLLKNKF' A
#
# COMPACT_ATOMS: atom_id res chain seq x y z
N MET A 1 11.45 -33.85 -0.22
CA MET A 1 10.29 -33.48 0.62
C MET A 1 10.65 -32.22 1.41
N ASN A 2 10.57 -31.00 0.81
CA ASN A 2 11.00 -29.74 1.48
C ASN A 2 10.11 -28.51 1.13
N TYR A 3 9.00 -28.70 0.41
CA TYR A 3 8.08 -27.60 0.01
C TYR A 3 7.15 -27.17 1.15
N LEU A 4 6.82 -28.11 2.05
CA LEU A 4 5.89 -27.94 3.14
C LEU A 4 6.49 -27.05 4.23
N ASP A 5 7.80 -27.17 4.48
CA ASP A 5 8.48 -26.42 5.54
C ASP A 5 8.58 -24.93 5.20
N ASN A 6 8.90 -24.59 3.96
CA ASN A 6 8.95 -23.19 3.51
C ASN A 6 7.55 -22.56 3.43
N SER A 7 6.56 -23.28 2.90
CA SER A 7 5.19 -22.77 2.78
C SER A 7 4.49 -22.62 4.14
N THR A 8 4.77 -23.54 5.07
CA THR A 8 4.24 -23.47 6.45
C THR A 8 4.95 -22.37 7.24
N LYS A 9 6.28 -22.22 7.09
CA LYS A 9 7.01 -21.10 7.70
C LYS A 9 6.53 -19.75 7.19
N LEU A 10 6.27 -19.62 5.89
CA LEU A 10 5.67 -18.43 5.32
C LEU A 10 4.27 -18.19 5.86
N SER A 11 3.43 -19.23 5.96
CA SER A 11 2.08 -19.12 6.51
C SER A 11 2.07 -18.73 7.98
N THR A 12 2.95 -19.30 8.79
CA THR A 12 3.06 -18.97 10.22
C THR A 12 3.68 -17.58 10.42
N ALA A 13 4.72 -17.23 9.67
CA ALA A 13 5.29 -15.88 9.71
C ALA A 13 4.23 -14.85 9.30
N PHE A 14 3.47 -15.11 8.24
CA PHE A 14 2.35 -14.27 7.82
C PHE A 14 1.26 -14.19 8.89
N GLY A 15 0.84 -15.32 9.46
CA GLY A 15 -0.16 -15.37 10.54
C GLY A 15 0.26 -14.59 11.79
N THR A 16 1.54 -14.69 12.18
CA THR A 16 2.11 -13.91 13.30
C THR A 16 2.15 -12.42 12.97
N LEU A 17 2.60 -12.04 11.77
CA LEU A 17 2.58 -10.64 11.34
C LEU A 17 1.17 -10.06 11.28
N LEU A 18 0.20 -10.81 10.76
CA LEU A 18 -1.22 -10.42 10.72
C LEU A 18 -1.78 -10.27 12.13
N THR A 19 -1.45 -11.19 13.03
CA THR A 19 -1.88 -11.14 14.43
C THR A 19 -1.31 -9.92 15.13
N ILE A 20 -0.01 -9.62 14.96
CA ILE A 20 0.60 -8.40 15.49
C ILE A 20 -0.10 -7.17 14.91
N PHE A 21 -0.30 -7.12 13.58
CA PHE A 21 -0.99 -6.02 12.91
C PHE A 21 -2.41 -5.78 13.42
N VAL A 22 -3.19 -6.85 13.63
CA VAL A 22 -4.58 -6.79 14.09
C VAL A 22 -4.68 -6.55 15.61
N ASN A 23 -3.64 -6.93 16.38
CA ASN A 23 -3.62 -6.77 17.84
C ASN A 23 -3.20 -5.37 18.30
N ILE A 24 -2.48 -4.59 17.48
CA ILE A 24 -2.31 -3.15 17.73
C ILE A 24 -3.69 -2.48 17.70
N GLN A 25 -3.90 -1.42 18.50
CA GLN A 25 -5.17 -0.69 18.59
C GLN A 25 -5.86 -0.61 17.22
N THR A 26 -6.98 -1.33 17.07
CA THR A 26 -7.68 -1.50 15.78
C THR A 26 -8.01 -0.16 15.12
N GLU A 27 -8.15 0.89 15.93
CA GLU A 27 -8.33 2.26 15.48
C GLU A 27 -7.12 2.79 14.67
N ASP A 28 -5.89 2.52 15.10
CA ASP A 28 -4.66 2.94 14.42
C ASP A 28 -4.44 2.19 13.10
N LEU A 29 -4.82 0.91 13.06
CA LEU A 29 -4.71 0.09 11.85
C LEU A 29 -5.64 0.60 10.74
N ILE A 30 -6.91 0.88 11.09
CA ILE A 30 -7.89 1.45 10.16
C ILE A 30 -7.41 2.81 9.65
N LYS A 31 -6.92 3.68 10.53
CA LYS A 31 -6.34 4.98 10.13
C LYS A 31 -5.13 4.80 9.21
N THR A 32 -4.28 3.80 9.46
CA THR A 32 -3.10 3.54 8.62
C THR A 32 -3.49 3.10 7.21
N ILE A 33 -4.45 2.19 7.07
CA ILE A 33 -4.93 1.74 5.75
C ILE A 33 -5.57 2.90 4.98
N LEU A 34 -6.41 3.70 5.66
CA LEU A 34 -7.04 4.87 5.06
C LEU A 34 -6.00 5.92 4.65
N LEU A 35 -5.03 6.21 5.51
CA LEU A 35 -3.97 7.18 5.24
C LEU A 35 -3.05 6.71 4.11
N ALA A 36 -2.69 5.43 4.08
CA ALA A 36 -1.91 4.84 3.00
C ALA A 36 -2.68 4.82 1.67
N GLY A 37 -3.96 4.48 1.71
CA GLY A 37 -4.84 4.49 0.54
C GLY A 37 -5.02 5.89 -0.03
N LEU A 38 -5.36 6.87 0.82
CA LEU A 38 -5.48 8.27 0.42
C LEU A 38 -4.14 8.86 -0.04
N GLY A 39 -3.04 8.55 0.64
CA GLY A 39 -1.69 8.97 0.26
C GLY A 39 -1.28 8.40 -1.10
N GLY A 40 -1.52 7.10 -1.32
CA GLY A 40 -1.23 6.45 -2.59
C GLY A 40 -2.10 6.97 -3.73
N ALA A 41 -3.41 7.10 -3.50
CA ALA A 41 -4.34 7.63 -4.49
C ALA A 41 -4.01 9.09 -4.85
N SER A 42 -3.78 9.95 -3.85
CA SER A 42 -3.43 11.36 -4.08
C SER A 42 -2.10 11.52 -4.81
N SER A 43 -1.10 10.68 -4.53
CA SER A 43 0.18 10.69 -5.24
C SER A 43 0.03 10.34 -6.73
N PHE A 44 -0.82 9.36 -7.05
CA PHE A 44 -1.15 9.02 -8.43
C PHE A 44 -1.93 10.13 -9.14
N LEU A 45 -2.93 10.70 -8.47
CA LEU A 45 -3.72 11.81 -8.99
C LEU A 45 -2.84 13.02 -9.29
N MET A 46 -1.94 13.37 -8.37
CA MET A 46 -0.99 14.48 -8.54
C MET A 46 -0.05 14.23 -9.72
N THR A 47 0.44 12.99 -9.88
CA THR A 47 1.30 12.61 -11.01
C THR A 47 0.58 12.75 -12.35
N LEU A 48 -0.68 12.33 -12.43
CA LEU A 48 -1.52 12.50 -13.62
C LEU A 48 -1.77 13.97 -13.94
N LEU A 49 -2.11 14.76 -12.93
CA LEU A 49 -2.35 16.20 -13.04
C LEU A 49 -1.11 16.93 -13.57
N LEU A 50 0.07 16.60 -13.04
CA LEU A 50 1.33 17.18 -13.49
C LEU A 50 1.64 16.81 -14.94
N LYS A 51 1.49 15.54 -15.33
CA LYS A 51 1.64 15.11 -16.73
C LYS A 51 0.69 15.86 -17.66
N PHE A 52 -0.56 16.06 -17.23
CA PHE A 52 -1.55 16.79 -18.01
C PHE A 52 -1.14 18.26 -18.19
N LEU A 53 -0.69 18.92 -17.12
CA LEU A 53 -0.26 20.31 -17.16
C LEU A 53 0.97 20.51 -18.06
N ILE A 54 1.96 19.62 -17.97
CA ILE A 54 3.14 19.63 -18.85
C ILE A 54 2.74 19.45 -20.31
N LYS A 55 1.82 18.51 -20.60
CA LYS A 55 1.33 18.26 -21.96
C LYS A 55 0.59 19.47 -22.52
N LEU A 56 -0.23 20.13 -21.70
CA LEU A 56 -0.91 21.38 -22.07
C LEU A 56 0.08 22.49 -22.39
N LEU A 57 1.10 22.68 -21.54
CA LEU A 57 2.09 23.73 -21.73
C LEU A 57 2.91 23.51 -23.01
N LYS A 58 3.33 22.27 -23.26
CA LYS A 58 4.06 21.86 -24.47
C LYS A 58 3.19 21.92 -25.75
N ASN A 59 1.87 21.89 -25.64
CA ASN A 59 0.98 22.04 -26.79
C ASN A 59 0.62 23.51 -27.06
N LYS A 60 0.95 24.41 -26.12
CA LYS A 60 0.65 25.86 -26.20
C LYS A 60 1.86 26.69 -26.62
N PHE A 61 3.06 26.12 -26.53
CA PHE A 61 4.35 26.68 -26.97
C PHE A 61 4.91 25.82 -28.10
#